data_AF-A0A368HA85-F1
#
_entry.id   AF-A0A368HA85-F1
#
_cell.length_a   1.000
_cell.length_b   1.000
_cell.length_c   1.000
_cell.angle_alpha   90.00
_cell.angle_beta   90.00
_cell.angle_gamma   90.00
#
_symmetry.space_group_name_H-M   'P 1'
#
loop_
_entity.id
_entity.type
_entity.pdbx_description
1 polymer ?
#
loop_
_entity_poly.entity_id
_entity_poly.type
_entity_poly.pdbx_seq_one_letter_code
_entity_poly.pdbx_strand_id
1 'polypeptide(L)'
;MTVSYSGNFTRLLLRWKGSIWRSVWIELVIFLLLYYAVKMFYFYGIPALDEDGKLEYKKKFHLLCKEFNEYTKLIPLTFLLGFYVSNVVSRWWRQFECLGWPEDLLTIVCMIFHENNEDLRKKRHQIARYLNLVSALACLIDAGLMTEVEFARLEKMEEPSPGVRWMAPLHWIQQIVNNEVEAGTVSTNYLAVFTNEMKRYRTSFRKLFCHDWVCVPLVYTQVAALATYSFFVFCLLGRQQFDSDDEFDTVFPIFTVVQFLFYVGWFKVGQDLMRPFGLDDDDIELSYILDRNLVISFAIVDCLQADQPPEFEPDVYWRHLEDLSFYRDSTSLKFGRIDLSRTAHKHPPKLHTYVQVRRDEKAMNPDEFPERQRYIAW
;
A
#
# COMPACT_ATOMS: atom_id res chain seq x y z
N MET A 1 -7.28 -8.41 0.14
CA MET A 1 -6.84 -7.81 1.41
C MET A 1 -5.33 -7.68 1.39
N THR A 2 -4.80 -6.46 1.34
CA THR A 2 -3.38 -6.14 1.52
C THR A 2 -2.92 -6.82 2.80
N VAL A 3 -1.76 -7.47 2.79
CA VAL A 3 -1.32 -8.19 3.97
C VAL A 3 -0.91 -7.21 5.08
N SER A 4 -1.81 -6.99 6.03
CA SER A 4 -1.45 -6.46 7.34
C SER A 4 -0.82 -7.57 8.18
N TYR A 5 0.30 -7.25 8.85
CA TYR A 5 0.94 -8.16 9.78
C TYR A 5 1.39 -7.44 11.05
N SER A 6 1.18 -8.08 12.19
CA SER A 6 1.70 -7.69 13.49
C SER A 6 2.26 -8.94 14.16
N GLY A 7 3.56 -8.99 14.45
CA GLY A 7 4.18 -10.14 15.09
C GLY A 7 5.71 -10.20 14.92
N ASN A 8 6.33 -11.17 15.58
CA ASN A 8 7.77 -11.40 15.52
C ASN A 8 8.20 -11.89 14.12
N PHE A 9 9.38 -11.44 13.67
CA PHE A 9 9.92 -11.68 12.33
C PHE A 9 9.96 -13.18 11.93
N THR A 10 10.27 -14.07 12.87
CA THR A 10 10.31 -15.52 12.62
C THR A 10 8.96 -16.11 12.21
N ARG A 11 7.86 -15.59 12.75
CA ARG A 11 6.50 -16.03 12.39
C ARG A 11 6.12 -15.55 10.99
N LEU A 12 6.68 -14.41 10.54
CA LEU A 12 6.45 -13.89 9.19
C LEU A 12 7.10 -14.78 8.13
N LEU A 13 8.28 -15.32 8.42
CA LEU A 13 8.99 -16.23 7.50
C LEU A 13 8.23 -17.52 7.20
N LEU A 14 7.34 -17.97 8.10
CA LEU A 14 6.54 -19.20 7.93
C LEU A 14 5.17 -18.95 7.28
N ARG A 15 4.84 -17.72 6.93
CA ARG A 15 3.57 -17.37 6.30
C ARG A 15 3.60 -17.73 4.80
N TRP A 16 2.49 -18.22 4.26
CA TRP A 16 2.35 -18.53 2.83
C TRP A 16 1.76 -17.37 2.00
N LYS A 17 0.67 -16.77 2.46
CA LYS A 17 -0.02 -15.69 1.74
C LYS A 17 0.79 -14.38 1.83
N GLY A 18 1.05 -13.73 0.68
CA GLY A 18 1.89 -12.55 0.55
C GLY A 18 3.33 -12.80 0.98
N SER A 19 3.88 -13.98 0.70
CA SER A 19 5.24 -14.34 1.10
C SER A 19 6.13 -14.67 -0.08
N ILE A 20 7.44 -14.55 0.18
CA ILE A 20 8.49 -14.88 -0.78
C ILE A 20 8.39 -16.33 -1.28
N TRP A 21 7.89 -17.25 -0.45
CA TRP A 21 7.69 -18.65 -0.82
C TRP A 21 6.66 -18.79 -1.93
N ARG A 22 5.50 -18.11 -1.79
CA ARG A 22 4.44 -18.15 -2.79
C ARG A 22 4.87 -17.49 -4.11
N SER A 23 5.76 -16.50 -4.05
CA SER A 23 6.22 -15.78 -5.25
C SER A 23 7.32 -16.54 -6.04
N VAL A 24 8.08 -17.43 -5.39
CA VAL A 24 9.31 -18.05 -5.96
C VAL A 24 9.22 -19.57 -6.13
N TRP A 25 8.23 -20.26 -5.54
CA TRP A 25 8.24 -21.73 -5.47
C TRP A 25 8.25 -22.43 -6.84
N ILE A 26 7.60 -21.87 -7.87
CA ILE A 26 7.56 -22.47 -9.21
C ILE A 26 8.95 -22.46 -9.82
N GLU A 27 9.60 -21.30 -9.80
CA GLU A 27 10.94 -21.10 -10.34
C GLU A 27 11.97 -21.91 -9.56
N LEU A 28 11.79 -22.03 -8.25
CA LEU A 28 12.66 -22.87 -7.42
C LEU A 28 12.52 -24.35 -7.77
N VAL A 29 11.31 -24.85 -7.99
CA VAL A 29 11.08 -26.24 -8.42
C VAL A 29 11.72 -26.47 -9.80
N ILE A 30 11.52 -25.56 -10.75
CA ILE A 30 12.16 -25.65 -12.08
C ILE A 30 13.68 -25.65 -11.95
N PHE A 31 14.24 -24.76 -11.13
CA PHE A 31 15.69 -24.70 -10.89
C PHE A 31 16.22 -26.01 -10.30
N LEU A 32 15.53 -26.58 -9.30
CA LEU A 32 15.93 -27.85 -8.70
C LEU A 32 15.84 -29.02 -9.69
N LEU A 33 14.78 -29.08 -10.51
CA LEU A 33 14.64 -30.09 -11.55
C LEU A 33 15.78 -30.03 -12.56
N LEU A 34 16.14 -28.83 -13.02
CA LEU A 34 17.28 -28.62 -13.93
C LEU A 34 18.61 -28.94 -13.24
N TYR A 35 18.78 -28.56 -11.98
CA TYR A 35 19.98 -28.85 -11.20
C TYR A 35 20.22 -30.36 -11.08
N TYR A 36 19.19 -31.13 -10.73
CA TYR A 36 19.30 -32.58 -10.67
C TYR A 36 19.40 -33.23 -12.05
N ALA A 37 18.79 -32.67 -13.09
CA ALA A 37 18.98 -33.15 -14.46
C ALA A 37 20.45 -33.06 -14.90
N VAL A 38 21.13 -31.96 -14.57
CA VAL A 38 22.58 -31.80 -14.79
C VAL A 38 23.38 -32.82 -13.97
N LYS A 39 23.04 -33.03 -12.69
CA LYS A 39 23.69 -34.05 -11.84
C LYS A 39 23.51 -35.46 -12.42
N MET A 40 22.31 -35.80 -12.88
CA MET A 40 22.01 -37.08 -13.55
C MET A 40 22.77 -37.23 -14.86
N PHE A 41 22.89 -36.15 -15.65
CA PHE A 41 23.69 -36.16 -16.86
C PHE A 41 25.17 -36.47 -16.57
N TYR A 42 25.74 -35.89 -15.50
CA TYR A 42 27.11 -36.19 -15.10
C TYR A 42 27.32 -37.67 -14.69
N PHE A 43 26.42 -38.22 -13.86
CA PHE A 43 26.58 -39.58 -13.33
C PHE A 43 26.18 -40.69 -14.29
N TYR A 44 25.17 -40.47 -15.15
CA TYR A 44 24.64 -41.51 -16.04
C TYR A 44 24.83 -41.19 -17.52
N GLY A 45 24.66 -39.92 -17.90
CA GLY A 45 24.80 -39.50 -19.30
C GLY A 45 26.24 -39.56 -19.81
N ILE A 46 27.20 -39.03 -19.03
CA ILE A 46 28.60 -39.02 -19.43
C ILE A 46 29.18 -40.45 -19.51
N PRO A 47 28.98 -41.35 -18.53
CA PRO A 47 29.45 -42.74 -18.67
C PRO A 47 28.84 -43.50 -19.84
N ALA A 48 27.59 -43.23 -20.20
CA ALA A 48 26.97 -43.83 -21.39
C ALA A 48 27.55 -43.29 -22.71
N LEU A 49 28.15 -42.09 -22.71
CA LEU A 49 28.76 -41.47 -23.89
C LEU A 49 30.25 -41.77 -24.03
N ASP A 50 30.94 -42.06 -22.93
CA ASP A 50 32.37 -42.35 -22.87
C ASP A 50 32.61 -43.63 -22.03
N GLU A 51 32.05 -44.74 -22.52
CA GLU A 51 32.13 -46.06 -21.85
C GLU A 51 33.59 -46.50 -21.62
N ASP A 52 34.46 -46.20 -22.60
CA ASP A 52 35.89 -46.50 -22.54
C ASP A 52 36.70 -45.49 -21.69
N GLY A 53 36.10 -44.37 -21.27
CA GLY A 53 36.75 -43.27 -20.54
C GLY A 53 37.87 -42.54 -21.29
N LYS A 54 38.07 -42.84 -22.57
CA LYS A 54 39.18 -42.31 -23.40
C LYS A 54 39.01 -40.83 -23.72
N LEU A 55 37.79 -40.31 -23.75
CA LEU A 55 37.51 -38.92 -24.15
C LEU A 55 37.61 -37.93 -22.97
N GLU A 56 37.81 -38.44 -21.75
CA GLU A 56 37.91 -37.70 -20.48
C GLU A 56 36.75 -36.72 -20.27
N TYR A 57 35.53 -37.05 -20.73
CA TYR A 57 34.42 -36.11 -20.69
C TYR A 57 34.04 -35.66 -19.28
N LYS A 58 34.17 -36.54 -18.27
CA LYS A 58 33.96 -36.17 -16.86
C LYS A 58 34.87 -35.03 -16.41
N LYS A 59 36.16 -35.10 -16.77
CA LYS A 59 37.16 -34.10 -16.40
C LYS A 59 36.93 -32.77 -17.11
N LYS A 60 36.59 -32.81 -18.41
CA LYS A 60 36.22 -31.60 -19.17
C LYS A 60 34.96 -30.94 -18.62
N PHE A 61 33.95 -31.74 -18.24
CA PHE A 61 32.74 -31.25 -17.63
C PHE A 61 33.00 -30.62 -16.25
N HIS A 62 33.83 -31.27 -15.43
CA HIS A 62 34.24 -30.73 -14.13
C HIS A 62 34.96 -29.38 -14.29
N LEU A 63 35.87 -29.26 -15.25
CA LEU A 63 36.55 -27.99 -15.56
C LEU A 63 35.54 -26.92 -16.01
N LEU A 64 34.58 -27.27 -16.86
CA LEU A 64 33.51 -26.38 -17.30
C LEU A 64 32.70 -25.86 -16.10
N CYS A 65 32.28 -26.73 -15.19
CA CYS A 65 31.57 -26.34 -13.97
C CYS A 65 32.41 -25.38 -13.12
N LYS A 66 33.71 -25.63 -12.97
CA LYS A 66 34.62 -24.74 -12.24
C LYS A 66 34.69 -23.35 -12.87
N GLU A 67 34.83 -23.26 -14.19
CA GLU A 67 34.81 -21.97 -14.91
C GLU A 67 33.49 -21.22 -14.71
N PHE A 68 32.35 -21.92 -14.83
CA PHE A 68 31.03 -21.34 -14.60
C PHE A 68 30.88 -20.80 -13.17
N ASN A 69 31.44 -21.49 -12.17
CA ASN A 69 31.44 -20.99 -10.79
C ASN A 69 32.24 -19.69 -10.65
N GLU A 70 33.38 -19.55 -11.31
CA GLU A 70 34.15 -18.30 -11.31
C GLU A 70 33.37 -17.15 -11.97
N TYR A 71 32.67 -17.41 -13.08
CA TYR A 71 31.82 -16.40 -13.72
C TYR A 71 30.68 -15.91 -12.80
N THR A 72 30.15 -16.74 -11.89
CA THR A 72 29.12 -16.28 -10.93
C THR A 72 29.62 -15.15 -10.04
N LYS A 73 30.93 -15.12 -9.71
CA LYS A 73 31.53 -14.08 -8.84
C LYS A 73 31.64 -12.72 -9.54
N LEU A 74 31.60 -12.69 -10.87
CA LEU A 74 31.74 -11.47 -11.66
C LEU A 74 30.43 -10.69 -11.78
N ILE A 75 29.27 -11.29 -11.49
CA ILE A 75 27.96 -10.64 -11.64
C ILE A 75 27.59 -9.94 -10.32
N PRO A 76 27.58 -8.60 -10.25
CA PRO A 76 27.28 -7.86 -9.03
C PRO A 76 25.75 -7.75 -8.79
N LEU A 77 25.07 -8.88 -8.59
CA LEU A 77 23.61 -8.93 -8.44
C LEU A 77 23.08 -8.03 -7.33
N THR A 78 23.76 -8.00 -6.17
CA THR A 78 23.32 -7.24 -5.01
C THR A 78 23.18 -5.75 -5.31
N PHE A 79 24.15 -5.19 -6.05
CA PHE A 79 24.12 -3.78 -6.44
C PHE A 79 22.96 -3.53 -7.42
N LEU A 80 22.90 -4.30 -8.51
CA LEU A 80 21.89 -4.13 -9.55
C LEU A 80 20.46 -4.25 -9.01
N LEU A 81 20.18 -5.31 -8.24
CA LEU A 81 18.87 -5.53 -7.62
C LEU A 81 18.56 -4.46 -6.57
N GLY A 82 19.56 -4.01 -5.81
CA GLY A 82 19.40 -2.92 -4.84
C GLY A 82 18.86 -1.65 -5.48
N PHE A 83 19.46 -1.18 -6.58
CA PHE A 83 18.96 0.00 -7.29
C PHE A 83 17.63 -0.23 -7.98
N TYR A 84 17.42 -1.41 -8.59
CA TYR A 84 16.17 -1.72 -9.28
C TYR A 84 14.99 -1.74 -8.29
N VAL A 85 15.08 -2.56 -7.24
CA VAL A 85 14.01 -2.76 -6.26
C VAL A 85 13.76 -1.47 -5.46
N SER A 86 14.81 -0.75 -5.06
CA SER A 86 14.65 0.53 -4.36
C SER A 86 13.85 1.56 -5.19
N ASN A 87 14.13 1.65 -6.49
CA ASN A 87 13.38 2.53 -7.39
C ASN A 87 11.91 2.09 -7.53
N VAL A 88 11.65 0.78 -7.64
CA VAL A 88 10.27 0.26 -7.68
C VAL A 88 9.54 0.55 -6.38
N VAL A 89 10.13 0.28 -5.22
CA VAL A 89 9.52 0.53 -3.91
C VAL A 89 9.22 2.02 -3.71
N SER A 90 10.15 2.91 -4.09
CA SER A 90 9.92 4.36 -4.03
C SER A 90 8.73 4.79 -4.88
N ARG A 91 8.60 4.21 -6.08
CA ARG A 91 7.49 4.46 -6.99
C ARG A 91 6.17 3.88 -6.47
N TRP A 92 6.19 2.67 -5.90
CA TRP A 92 5.04 2.06 -5.24
C TRP A 92 4.47 2.99 -4.17
N TRP A 93 5.34 3.57 -3.32
CA TRP A 93 4.88 4.42 -2.23
C TRP A 93 4.28 5.74 -2.73
N ARG A 94 4.92 6.35 -3.74
CA ARG A 94 4.39 7.55 -4.40
C ARG A 94 3.03 7.32 -5.07
N GLN A 95 2.79 6.11 -5.62
CA GLN A 95 1.49 5.77 -6.20
C GLN A 95 0.39 5.70 -5.15
N PHE A 96 0.67 5.08 -4.00
CA PHE A 96 -0.27 5.08 -2.87
C PHE A 96 -0.56 6.50 -2.35
N GLU A 97 0.46 7.34 -2.20
CA GLU A 97 0.31 8.75 -1.78
C GLU A 97 -0.50 9.60 -2.78
N CYS A 98 -0.69 9.13 -4.01
CA CYS A 98 -1.54 9.78 -5.01
C CYS A 98 -3.03 9.41 -4.89
N LEU A 99 -3.40 8.48 -4.01
CA LEU A 99 -4.81 8.17 -3.76
C LEU A 99 -5.46 9.35 -3.02
N GLY A 100 -6.46 9.96 -3.67
CA GLY A 100 -7.14 11.14 -3.14
C GLY A 100 -8.20 10.78 -2.10
N TRP A 101 -8.11 11.40 -0.93
CA TRP A 101 -9.11 11.31 0.14
C TRP A 101 -10.12 12.46 0.01
N PRO A 102 -11.44 12.21 0.00
CA PRO A 102 -12.44 13.25 -0.25
C PRO A 102 -12.70 14.18 0.94
N GLU A 103 -12.23 13.81 2.14
CA GLU A 103 -12.60 14.40 3.43
C GLU A 103 -12.28 15.89 3.55
N ASP A 104 -11.07 16.28 3.14
CA ASP A 104 -10.62 17.69 3.21
C ASP A 104 -11.50 18.58 2.35
N LEU A 105 -11.82 18.12 1.13
CA LEU A 105 -12.66 18.87 0.20
C LEU A 105 -14.12 18.88 0.67
N LEU A 106 -14.62 17.77 1.22
CA LEU A 106 -15.97 17.70 1.76
C LEU A 106 -16.18 18.57 2.99
N THR A 107 -15.16 18.71 3.84
CA THR A 107 -15.21 19.62 4.99
C THR A 107 -15.40 21.07 4.53
N ILE A 108 -14.72 21.49 3.46
CA ILE A 108 -14.90 22.81 2.88
C ILE A 108 -16.28 22.95 2.22
N VAL A 109 -16.76 21.90 1.55
CA VAL A 109 -18.13 21.87 1.00
C VAL A 109 -19.15 22.06 2.12
N CYS A 110 -18.98 21.42 3.27
CA CYS A 110 -19.83 21.61 4.44
C CYS A 110 -19.79 23.06 4.98
N MET A 111 -18.65 23.75 4.89
CA MET A 111 -18.56 25.19 5.24
C MET A 111 -19.28 26.09 4.21
N ILE A 112 -19.22 25.74 2.92
CA ILE A 112 -19.90 26.48 1.85
C ILE A 112 -21.42 26.30 1.95
N PHE A 113 -21.87 25.04 2.04
CA PHE A 113 -23.26 24.63 2.12
C PHE A 113 -23.66 24.36 3.57
N HIS A 114 -23.53 25.37 4.43
CA HIS A 114 -23.62 25.21 5.88
C HIS A 114 -25.04 24.90 6.41
N GLU A 115 -26.10 25.42 5.78
CA GLU A 115 -27.45 25.22 6.29
C GLU A 115 -27.95 23.78 6.07
N ASN A 116 -28.76 23.28 7.01
CA ASN A 116 -29.34 21.93 6.98
C ASN A 116 -30.69 21.86 6.25
N ASN A 117 -30.85 22.69 5.21
CA ASN A 117 -32.01 22.64 4.33
C ASN A 117 -31.92 21.42 3.39
N GLU A 118 -33.06 20.81 3.09
CA GLU A 118 -33.15 19.64 2.20
C GLU A 118 -32.49 19.87 0.83
N ASP A 119 -32.61 21.07 0.27
CA ASP A 119 -31.99 21.41 -1.02
C ASP A 119 -30.46 21.45 -0.95
N LEU A 120 -29.88 22.03 0.12
CA LEU A 120 -28.43 22.07 0.29
C LEU A 120 -27.89 20.68 0.65
N ARG A 121 -28.64 19.91 1.45
CA ARG A 121 -28.32 18.51 1.77
C ARG A 121 -28.20 17.67 0.50
N LYS A 122 -29.14 17.80 -0.45
CA LYS A 122 -29.06 17.14 -1.76
C LYS A 122 -27.83 17.56 -2.55
N LYS A 123 -27.48 18.86 -2.56
CA LYS A 123 -26.27 19.36 -3.24
C LYS A 123 -25.00 18.78 -2.61
N ARG A 124 -24.86 18.78 -1.27
CA ARG A 124 -23.69 18.19 -0.60
C ARG A 124 -23.58 16.69 -0.87
N HIS A 125 -24.70 15.95 -0.81
CA HIS A 125 -24.74 14.54 -1.15
C HIS A 125 -24.31 14.28 -2.61
N GLN A 126 -24.80 15.08 -3.55
CA GLN A 126 -24.42 14.99 -4.96
C GLN A 126 -22.92 15.28 -5.17
N ILE A 127 -22.37 16.29 -4.50
CA ILE A 127 -20.94 16.61 -4.55
C ILE A 127 -20.11 15.45 -3.97
N ALA A 128 -20.49 14.90 -2.82
CA ALA A 128 -19.85 13.72 -2.23
C ALA A 128 -19.86 12.52 -3.17
N ARG A 129 -20.99 12.24 -3.81
CA ARG A 129 -21.10 11.17 -4.80
C ARG A 129 -20.20 11.42 -6.02
N TYR A 130 -20.13 12.64 -6.52
CA TYR A 130 -19.25 13.00 -7.64
C TYR A 130 -17.76 12.88 -7.31
N LEU A 131 -17.33 13.22 -6.10
CA LEU A 131 -15.93 13.00 -5.68
C LEU A 131 -15.57 11.51 -5.67
N ASN A 132 -16.45 10.68 -5.11
CA ASN A 132 -16.23 9.23 -5.10
C ASN A 132 -16.34 8.63 -6.51
N LEU A 133 -17.20 9.18 -7.38
CA LEU A 133 -17.30 8.78 -8.78
C LEU A 133 -15.99 9.03 -9.53
N VAL A 134 -15.30 10.14 -9.27
CA VAL A 134 -13.97 10.40 -9.87
C VAL A 134 -12.96 9.35 -9.44
N SER A 135 -12.96 8.99 -8.16
CA SER A 135 -12.11 7.91 -7.64
C SER A 135 -12.44 6.57 -8.30
N ALA A 136 -13.72 6.22 -8.41
CA ALA A 136 -14.19 4.99 -9.05
C ALA A 136 -13.82 4.93 -10.54
N LEU A 137 -14.02 6.03 -11.29
CA LEU A 137 -13.66 6.12 -12.71
C LEU A 137 -12.14 6.03 -12.91
N ALA A 138 -11.35 6.68 -12.05
CA ALA A 138 -9.88 6.58 -12.11
C ALA A 138 -9.38 5.16 -11.79
N CYS A 139 -10.10 4.43 -10.94
CA CYS A 139 -9.78 3.04 -10.58
C CYS A 139 -10.50 1.99 -11.46
N LEU A 140 -11.31 2.42 -12.44
CA LEU A 140 -12.14 1.55 -13.29
C LEU A 140 -13.07 0.60 -12.51
N ILE A 141 -13.59 1.05 -11.37
CA ILE A 141 -14.49 0.26 -10.52
C ILE A 141 -15.95 0.61 -10.85
N ASP A 142 -16.76 -0.41 -11.16
CA ASP A 142 -18.22 -0.25 -11.20
C ASP A 142 -18.77 -0.23 -9.77
N ALA A 143 -19.14 0.96 -9.32
CA ALA A 143 -19.59 1.21 -7.95
C ALA A 143 -21.06 1.64 -7.86
N GLY A 144 -21.81 1.63 -8.99
CA GLY A 144 -23.20 2.10 -9.01
C GLY A 144 -23.40 3.56 -8.59
N LEU A 145 -22.33 4.38 -8.65
CA LEU A 145 -22.34 5.77 -8.19
C LEU A 145 -22.96 6.74 -9.17
N MET A 146 -23.21 6.30 -10.40
CA MET A 146 -23.69 7.14 -11.50
C MET A 146 -25.17 6.88 -11.74
N THR A 147 -25.95 7.94 -11.95
CA THR A 147 -27.35 7.79 -12.39
C THR A 147 -27.41 7.54 -13.89
N GLU A 148 -28.51 6.97 -14.39
CA GLU A 148 -28.71 6.74 -15.83
C GLU A 148 -28.60 8.03 -16.65
N VAL A 149 -29.10 9.14 -16.11
CA VAL A 149 -29.04 10.46 -16.76
C VAL A 149 -27.60 10.96 -16.89
N GLU A 150 -26.79 10.77 -15.84
CA GLU A 150 -25.38 11.15 -15.85
C GLU A 150 -24.57 10.25 -16.78
N PHE A 151 -24.87 8.96 -16.81
CA PHE A 151 -24.26 8.01 -17.74
C PHE A 151 -24.53 8.41 -19.19
N ALA A 152 -25.80 8.63 -19.53
CA ALA A 152 -26.18 9.09 -20.87
C ALA A 152 -25.53 10.42 -21.23
N ARG A 153 -25.31 11.31 -20.24
CA ARG A 153 -24.62 12.59 -20.46
C ARG A 153 -23.13 12.41 -20.73
N LEU A 154 -22.45 11.51 -20.02
CA LEU A 154 -21.03 11.19 -20.24
C LEU A 154 -20.82 10.45 -21.56
N GLU A 155 -21.74 9.57 -21.94
CA GLU A 155 -21.70 8.84 -23.21
C GLU A 155 -21.85 9.79 -24.41
N LYS A 156 -22.77 10.77 -24.30
CA LYS A 156 -23.00 11.82 -25.30
C LYS A 156 -21.88 12.86 -25.41
N MET A 157 -20.90 12.86 -24.50
CA MET A 157 -19.74 13.75 -24.66
C MET A 157 -18.92 13.25 -25.86
N GLU A 158 -19.12 13.87 -27.02
CA GLU A 158 -18.21 13.78 -28.17
C GLU A 158 -16.90 14.45 -27.79
N GLU A 159 -15.92 13.65 -27.36
CA GLU A 159 -14.65 14.18 -26.89
C GLU A 159 -13.67 14.34 -28.06
N PRO A 160 -12.98 15.49 -28.18
CA PRO A 160 -11.79 15.59 -29.01
C PRO A 160 -10.61 14.76 -28.47
N SER A 161 -10.66 14.30 -27.20
CA SER A 161 -9.67 13.39 -26.64
C SER A 161 -10.29 12.40 -25.65
N PRO A 162 -10.00 11.08 -25.75
CA PRO A 162 -10.66 10.00 -25.01
C PRO A 162 -10.39 9.98 -23.49
N GLY A 163 -9.65 10.95 -22.96
CA GLY A 163 -9.12 10.97 -21.58
C GLY A 163 -9.75 12.02 -20.67
N VAL A 164 -10.82 12.71 -21.08
CA VAL A 164 -11.38 13.84 -20.32
C VAL A 164 -12.57 13.43 -19.43
N ARG A 165 -13.25 12.31 -19.73
CA ARG A 165 -14.45 11.84 -19.02
C ARG A 165 -14.30 11.78 -17.50
N TRP A 166 -13.14 11.36 -16.99
CA TRP A 166 -12.89 11.29 -15.54
C TRP A 166 -12.92 12.66 -14.85
N MET A 167 -12.69 13.75 -15.59
CA MET A 167 -12.74 15.13 -15.07
C MET A 167 -14.15 15.71 -15.04
N ALA A 168 -15.11 15.12 -15.75
CA ALA A 168 -16.46 15.67 -15.87
C ALA A 168 -17.16 15.85 -14.52
N PRO A 169 -17.13 14.89 -13.56
CA PRO A 169 -17.77 15.10 -12.26
C PRO A 169 -17.10 16.23 -11.45
N LEU A 170 -15.77 16.42 -11.57
CA LEU A 170 -15.09 17.56 -10.93
C LEU A 170 -15.58 18.90 -11.51
N HIS A 171 -15.80 18.97 -12.82
CA HIS A 171 -16.38 20.15 -13.45
C HIS A 171 -17.84 20.39 -13.04
N TRP A 172 -18.65 19.35 -12.89
CA TRP A 172 -20.02 19.49 -12.38
C TRP A 172 -20.02 20.03 -10.94
N ILE A 173 -19.10 19.58 -10.09
CA ILE A 173 -18.93 20.12 -8.74
C ILE A 173 -18.60 21.64 -8.80
N GLN A 174 -17.70 22.06 -9.68
CA GLN A 174 -17.39 23.49 -9.87
C GLN A 174 -18.63 24.30 -10.26
N GLN A 175 -19.44 23.78 -11.18
CA GLN A 175 -20.66 24.44 -11.63
C GLN A 175 -21.70 24.56 -10.51
N ILE A 176 -21.88 23.50 -9.70
CA ILE A 176 -22.77 23.55 -8.53
C ILE A 176 -22.34 24.66 -7.56
N VAL A 177 -21.04 24.77 -7.26
CA VAL A 177 -20.54 25.81 -6.35
C VAL A 177 -20.65 27.20 -6.96
N ASN A 178 -20.32 27.38 -8.24
CA ASN A 178 -20.44 28.67 -8.91
C ASN A 178 -21.89 29.20 -8.90
N ASN A 179 -22.88 28.33 -9.11
CA ASN A 179 -24.29 28.72 -9.08
C ASN A 179 -24.70 29.28 -7.70
N GLU A 180 -24.16 28.74 -6.60
CA GLU A 180 -24.43 29.29 -5.26
C GLU A 180 -23.72 30.63 -5.02
N VAL A 181 -22.50 30.77 -5.54
CA VAL A 181 -21.76 32.03 -5.45
C VAL A 181 -22.50 33.14 -6.22
N GLU A 182 -23.01 32.84 -7.42
CA GLU A 182 -23.82 33.77 -8.21
C GLU A 182 -25.15 34.12 -7.54
N ALA A 183 -25.74 33.20 -6.78
CA ALA A 183 -26.91 33.45 -5.95
C ALA A 183 -26.61 34.34 -4.72
N GLY A 184 -25.34 34.64 -4.43
CA GLY A 184 -24.91 35.49 -3.33
C GLY A 184 -24.99 34.83 -1.95
N THR A 185 -25.17 33.50 -1.89
CA THR A 185 -25.30 32.76 -0.62
C THR A 185 -23.96 32.40 0.02
N VAL A 186 -22.86 32.46 -0.73
CA VAL A 186 -21.53 32.00 -0.32
C VAL A 186 -20.51 33.14 -0.33
N SER A 187 -19.73 33.25 0.74
CA SER A 187 -18.59 34.19 0.80
C SER A 187 -17.47 33.78 -0.17
N THR A 188 -16.95 34.76 -0.92
CA THR A 188 -15.86 34.58 -1.89
C THR A 188 -14.57 34.05 -1.27
N ASN A 189 -14.38 34.22 0.04
CA ASN A 189 -13.21 33.71 0.76
C ASN A 189 -13.12 32.18 0.74
N TYR A 190 -14.26 31.48 0.82
CA TYR A 190 -14.28 30.01 0.78
C TYR A 190 -14.02 29.45 -0.62
N LEU A 191 -14.31 30.23 -1.68
CA LEU A 191 -14.13 29.80 -3.07
C LEU A 191 -12.65 29.59 -3.42
N ALA A 192 -11.77 30.45 -2.93
CA ALA A 192 -10.33 30.32 -3.14
C ALA A 192 -9.77 29.05 -2.48
N VAL A 193 -10.20 28.77 -1.25
CA VAL A 193 -9.81 27.56 -0.49
C VAL A 193 -10.33 26.30 -1.18
N PHE A 194 -11.61 26.31 -1.55
CA PHE A 194 -12.25 25.21 -2.28
C PHE A 194 -11.56 24.91 -3.61
N THR A 195 -11.25 25.93 -4.41
CA THR A 195 -10.55 25.77 -5.69
C THR A 195 -9.16 25.17 -5.50
N ASN A 196 -8.45 25.56 -4.43
CA ASN A 196 -7.15 25.00 -4.11
C ASN A 196 -7.24 23.52 -3.70
N GLU A 197 -8.19 23.14 -2.85
CA GLU A 197 -8.38 21.73 -2.47
C GLU A 197 -8.87 20.88 -3.64
N MET A 198 -9.77 21.40 -4.48
CA MET A 198 -10.17 20.69 -5.69
C MET A 198 -9.00 20.51 -6.66
N LYS A 199 -8.13 21.51 -6.81
CA LYS A 199 -6.90 21.39 -7.60
C LYS A 199 -5.98 20.31 -7.03
N ARG A 200 -5.83 20.23 -5.70
CA ARG A 200 -5.05 19.19 -5.03
C ARG A 200 -5.63 17.80 -5.32
N TYR A 201 -6.93 17.61 -5.07
CA TYR A 201 -7.64 16.36 -5.35
C TYR A 201 -7.48 15.90 -6.81
N ARG A 202 -7.72 16.80 -7.78
CA ARG A 202 -7.50 16.54 -9.21
C ARG A 202 -6.05 16.20 -9.54
N THR A 203 -5.09 16.87 -8.90
CA THR A 203 -3.66 16.64 -9.14
C THR A 203 -3.24 15.24 -8.68
N SER A 204 -3.81 14.73 -7.59
CA SER A 204 -3.55 13.38 -7.08
C SER A 204 -3.93 12.31 -8.13
N PHE A 205 -5.14 12.37 -8.71
CA PHE A 205 -5.52 11.45 -9.80
C PHE A 205 -4.73 11.65 -11.09
N ARG A 206 -4.38 12.90 -11.44
CA ARG A 206 -3.49 13.15 -12.59
C ARG A 206 -2.12 12.50 -12.39
N LYS A 207 -1.54 12.58 -11.19
CA LYS A 207 -0.28 11.90 -10.88
C LYS A 207 -0.44 10.38 -10.98
N LEU A 208 -1.56 9.83 -10.50
CA LEU A 208 -1.88 8.41 -10.63
C LEU A 208 -1.90 7.97 -12.10
N PHE A 209 -2.57 8.74 -12.98
CA PHE A 209 -2.55 8.50 -14.42
C PHE A 209 -1.14 8.58 -15.02
N CYS A 210 -0.33 9.56 -14.60
CA CYS A 210 1.07 9.65 -15.05
C CYS A 210 1.90 8.44 -14.59
N HIS A 211 1.63 7.90 -13.40
CA HIS A 211 2.27 6.67 -12.95
C HIS A 211 1.82 5.50 -13.83
N ASP A 212 0.54 5.31 -14.10
CA ASP A 212 0.08 4.24 -14.99
C ASP A 212 0.71 4.34 -16.40
N TRP A 213 0.70 5.53 -16.99
CA TRP A 213 1.24 5.78 -18.34
C TRP A 213 2.76 5.61 -18.42
N VAL A 214 3.51 6.22 -17.50
CA VAL A 214 4.97 6.19 -17.51
C VAL A 214 5.46 5.13 -16.54
N CYS A 215 5.61 3.90 -17.02
CA CYS A 215 6.16 2.77 -16.26
C CYS A 215 7.67 2.87 -16.00
N VAL A 216 8.20 1.98 -15.15
CA VAL A 216 9.65 1.76 -15.07
C VAL A 216 10.16 1.35 -16.47
N PRO A 217 11.24 1.97 -17.00
CA PRO A 217 11.71 1.67 -18.34
C PRO A 217 11.95 0.18 -18.54
N LEU A 218 11.40 -0.38 -19.61
CA LEU A 218 11.45 -1.81 -19.90
C LEU A 218 12.89 -2.36 -19.89
N VAL A 219 13.83 -1.61 -20.48
CA VAL A 219 15.25 -1.99 -20.50
C VAL A 219 15.82 -2.20 -19.11
N TYR A 220 15.35 -1.44 -18.10
CA TYR A 220 15.87 -1.56 -16.75
C TYR A 220 15.40 -2.86 -16.09
N THR A 221 14.11 -3.19 -16.26
CA THR A 221 13.55 -4.48 -15.83
C THR A 221 14.21 -5.64 -16.58
N GLN A 222 14.48 -5.50 -17.88
CA GLN A 222 15.16 -6.52 -18.68
C GLN A 222 16.59 -6.78 -18.20
N VAL A 223 17.36 -5.74 -17.91
CA VAL A 223 18.74 -5.89 -17.39
C VAL A 223 18.73 -6.58 -16.02
N ALA A 224 17.83 -6.20 -15.11
CA ALA A 224 17.69 -6.84 -13.80
C ALA A 224 17.31 -8.34 -13.94
N ALA A 225 16.36 -8.65 -14.83
CA ALA A 225 15.92 -10.02 -15.11
C ALA A 225 17.05 -10.86 -15.72
N LEU A 226 17.72 -10.33 -16.75
CA LEU A 226 18.81 -11.00 -17.45
C LEU A 226 19.96 -11.31 -16.51
N ALA A 227 20.39 -10.35 -15.69
CA ALA A 227 21.46 -10.56 -14.73
C ALA A 227 21.09 -11.64 -13.71
N THR A 228 19.88 -11.56 -13.14
CA THR A 228 19.40 -12.51 -12.12
C THR A 228 19.31 -13.93 -12.69
N TYR A 229 18.67 -14.10 -13.85
CA TYR A 229 18.52 -15.42 -14.45
C TYR A 229 19.82 -15.98 -15.00
N SER A 230 20.68 -15.14 -15.62
CA SER A 230 21.99 -15.61 -16.12
C SER A 230 22.89 -16.09 -14.98
N PHE A 231 22.86 -15.40 -13.83
CA PHE A 231 23.56 -15.85 -12.63
C PHE A 231 23.12 -17.25 -12.21
N PHE A 232 21.80 -17.52 -12.17
CA PHE A 232 21.31 -18.86 -11.79
C PHE A 232 21.51 -19.91 -12.88
N VAL A 233 21.52 -19.54 -14.16
CA VAL A 233 21.97 -20.44 -15.24
C VAL A 233 23.42 -20.84 -15.01
N PHE A 234 24.29 -19.90 -14.60
CA PHE A 234 25.66 -20.25 -14.27
C PHE A 234 25.76 -21.10 -13.00
N CYS A 235 24.93 -20.84 -11.98
CA CYS A 235 24.87 -21.69 -10.79
C CYS A 235 24.41 -23.12 -11.08
N LEU A 236 23.54 -23.35 -12.09
CA LEU A 236 23.10 -24.70 -12.47
C LEU A 236 24.27 -25.63 -12.81
N LEU A 237 25.33 -25.08 -13.42
CA LEU A 237 26.54 -25.83 -13.75
C LEU A 237 27.61 -25.65 -12.67
N GLY A 238 27.85 -24.42 -12.21
CA GLY A 238 28.98 -24.11 -11.34
C GLY A 238 28.83 -24.53 -9.87
N ARG A 239 27.61 -24.79 -9.40
CA ARG A 239 27.35 -25.24 -8.01
C ARG A 239 27.06 -26.73 -7.91
N GLN A 240 27.42 -27.50 -8.93
CA GLN A 240 27.33 -28.95 -8.89
C GLN A 240 28.44 -29.53 -8.01
N GLN A 241 28.07 -30.49 -7.17
CA GLN A 241 29.00 -31.25 -6.33
C GLN A 241 29.11 -32.67 -6.90
N PHE A 242 30.30 -33.04 -7.39
CA PHE A 242 30.54 -34.31 -8.09
C PHE A 242 31.42 -35.29 -7.32
N ASP A 243 32.44 -34.81 -6.62
CA ASP A 243 33.41 -35.65 -5.90
C ASP A 243 33.35 -35.37 -4.41
N SER A 244 33.36 -36.44 -3.61
CA SER A 244 33.15 -36.46 -2.16
C SER A 244 34.41 -36.94 -1.43
N ASP A 245 35.60 -36.61 -1.95
CA ASP A 245 36.83 -37.15 -1.38
C ASP A 245 37.32 -36.40 -0.12
N ASP A 246 36.85 -35.17 0.16
CA ASP A 246 37.24 -34.43 1.40
C ASP A 246 36.22 -33.39 1.94
N GLU A 247 35.01 -33.27 1.37
CA GLU A 247 33.99 -32.31 1.83
C GLU A 247 32.59 -32.94 1.97
N PHE A 248 31.77 -32.39 2.87
CA PHE A 248 30.37 -32.79 3.09
C PHE A 248 29.56 -32.73 1.77
N ASP A 249 29.24 -33.89 1.18
CA ASP A 249 28.29 -33.97 0.05
C ASP A 249 26.87 -33.75 0.56
N THR A 250 26.43 -32.51 0.47
CA THR A 250 25.01 -32.18 0.56
C THR A 250 24.31 -32.64 -0.72
N VAL A 251 23.61 -33.78 -0.65
CA VAL A 251 22.71 -34.27 -1.71
C VAL A 251 21.76 -33.17 -2.22
N PHE A 252 21.34 -32.26 -1.32
CA PHE A 252 20.50 -31.10 -1.62
C PHE A 252 21.29 -29.78 -1.49
N PRO A 253 21.26 -28.88 -2.49
CA PRO A 253 22.10 -27.68 -2.51
C PRO A 253 21.54 -26.54 -1.64
N ILE A 254 21.55 -26.72 -0.31
CA ILE A 254 20.90 -25.81 0.68
C ILE A 254 21.31 -24.34 0.46
N PHE A 255 22.61 -24.05 0.41
CA PHE A 255 23.09 -22.67 0.28
C PHE A 255 22.72 -22.03 -1.06
N THR A 256 22.66 -22.81 -2.14
CA THR A 256 22.26 -22.31 -3.45
C THR A 256 20.76 -22.02 -3.47
N VAL A 257 19.94 -22.83 -2.80
CA VAL A 257 18.51 -22.56 -2.62
C VAL A 257 18.29 -21.31 -1.77
N VAL A 258 19.05 -21.11 -0.70
CA VAL A 258 18.99 -19.88 0.10
C VAL A 258 19.38 -18.65 -0.72
N GLN A 259 20.45 -18.73 -1.52
CA GLN A 259 20.83 -17.66 -2.46
C GLN A 259 19.74 -17.40 -3.52
N PHE A 260 19.08 -18.46 -4.01
CA PHE A 260 17.95 -18.36 -4.92
C PHE A 260 16.79 -17.58 -4.31
N LEU A 261 16.39 -17.95 -3.10
CA LEU A 261 15.35 -17.23 -2.36
C LEU A 261 15.70 -15.76 -2.16
N PHE A 262 16.96 -15.44 -1.84
CA PHE A 262 17.37 -14.05 -1.69
C PHE A 262 17.37 -13.29 -3.00
N TYR A 263 18.02 -13.77 -4.07
CA TYR A 263 18.15 -12.98 -5.30
C TYR A 263 16.92 -13.02 -6.18
N VAL A 264 16.36 -14.22 -6.45
CA VAL A 264 15.13 -14.34 -7.24
C VAL A 264 13.95 -13.80 -6.45
N GLY A 265 13.88 -14.07 -5.15
CA GLY A 265 12.82 -13.50 -4.33
C GLY A 265 12.91 -11.98 -4.20
N TRP A 266 14.11 -11.40 -4.10
CA TRP A 266 14.26 -9.95 -4.11
C TRP A 266 13.90 -9.32 -5.46
N PHE A 267 14.27 -9.97 -6.57
CA PHE A 267 13.80 -9.57 -7.90
C PHE A 267 12.27 -9.63 -8.00
N LYS A 268 11.65 -10.70 -7.50
CA LYS A 268 10.20 -10.89 -7.44
C LYS A 268 9.48 -9.83 -6.62
N VAL A 269 10.02 -9.43 -5.46
CA VAL A 269 9.49 -8.27 -4.71
C VAL A 269 9.43 -7.03 -5.60
N GLY A 270 10.44 -6.79 -6.43
CA GLY A 270 10.42 -5.71 -7.41
C GLY A 270 9.44 -5.91 -8.57
N GLN A 271 9.02 -7.14 -8.89
CA GLN A 271 7.99 -7.40 -9.90
C GLN A 271 6.59 -7.20 -9.32
N ASP A 272 6.34 -7.79 -8.14
CA ASP A 272 5.05 -7.75 -7.43
C ASP A 272 4.68 -6.29 -7.11
N LEU A 273 5.65 -5.47 -6.65
CA LEU A 273 5.41 -4.05 -6.35
C LEU A 273 5.33 -3.13 -7.59
N MET A 274 5.61 -3.64 -8.80
CA MET A 274 5.65 -2.80 -10.00
C MET A 274 4.25 -2.33 -10.43
N ARG A 275 3.20 -3.11 -10.13
CA ARG A 275 1.81 -2.83 -10.49
C ARG A 275 0.90 -2.96 -9.26
N PRO A 276 0.85 -1.94 -8.38
CA PRO A 276 0.20 -2.04 -7.07
C PRO A 276 -1.34 -2.09 -7.08
N PHE A 277 -1.96 -2.06 -8.26
CA PHE A 277 -3.42 -2.01 -8.44
C PHE A 277 -3.96 -3.28 -9.10
N GLY A 278 -3.20 -4.37 -9.04
CA GLY A 278 -3.60 -5.66 -9.55
C GLY A 278 -4.47 -6.44 -8.57
N LEU A 279 -4.30 -7.76 -8.59
CA LEU A 279 -5.03 -8.72 -7.74
C LEU A 279 -4.08 -9.57 -6.89
N ASP A 280 -2.81 -9.16 -6.77
CA ASP A 280 -1.84 -9.84 -5.93
C ASP A 280 -2.17 -9.64 -4.45
N ASP A 281 -1.64 -10.52 -3.59
CA ASP A 281 -1.98 -10.52 -2.16
C ASP A 281 -1.63 -9.20 -1.45
N ASP A 282 -0.62 -8.47 -1.95
CA ASP A 282 -0.07 -7.24 -1.39
C ASP A 282 -0.42 -5.98 -2.20
N ASP A 283 -1.27 -6.12 -3.22
CA ASP A 283 -1.79 -4.99 -3.97
C ASP A 283 -2.72 -4.13 -3.12
N ILE A 284 -2.74 -2.84 -3.42
CA ILE A 284 -3.53 -1.85 -2.70
C ILE A 284 -5.02 -2.18 -2.88
N GLU A 285 -5.74 -2.29 -1.76
CA GLU A 285 -7.19 -2.54 -1.76
C GLU A 285 -8.00 -1.31 -2.19
N LEU A 286 -8.05 -1.05 -3.49
CA LEU A 286 -8.83 0.06 -4.04
C LEU A 286 -10.32 -0.05 -3.70
N SER A 287 -10.89 -1.25 -3.72
CA SER A 287 -12.30 -1.49 -3.36
C SER A 287 -12.59 -1.08 -1.90
N TYR A 288 -11.73 -1.49 -0.95
CA TYR A 288 -11.85 -1.10 0.44
C TYR A 288 -11.76 0.43 0.62
N ILE A 289 -10.78 1.06 -0.04
CA ILE A 289 -10.60 2.51 0.04
C ILE A 289 -11.83 3.23 -0.51
N LEU A 290 -12.41 2.75 -1.62
CA LEU A 290 -13.61 3.33 -2.21
C LEU A 290 -14.83 3.16 -1.30
N ASP A 291 -15.07 1.97 -0.76
CA ASP A 291 -16.19 1.70 0.16
C ASP A 291 -16.08 2.57 1.43
N ARG A 292 -14.89 2.64 2.01
CA ARG A 292 -14.58 3.49 3.16
C ARG A 292 -14.82 4.96 2.84
N ASN A 293 -14.35 5.41 1.68
CA ASN A 293 -14.53 6.80 1.25
C ASN A 293 -16.01 7.13 1.01
N LEU A 294 -16.80 6.21 0.46
CA LEU A 294 -18.25 6.40 0.28
C LEU A 294 -18.96 6.59 1.62
N VAL A 295 -18.76 5.68 2.56
CA VAL A 295 -19.40 5.73 3.88
C VAL A 295 -19.04 7.02 4.61
N ILE A 296 -17.75 7.37 4.64
CA ILE A 296 -17.29 8.56 5.35
C ILE A 296 -17.71 9.84 4.64
N SER A 297 -17.69 9.86 3.30
CA SER A 297 -18.14 11.02 2.54
C SER A 297 -19.60 11.35 2.84
N PHE A 298 -20.47 10.33 2.85
CA PHE A 298 -21.88 10.52 3.17
C PHE A 298 -22.10 10.86 4.64
N ALA A 299 -21.32 10.28 5.56
CA ALA A 299 -21.38 10.66 6.98
C ALA A 299 -20.97 12.13 7.21
N ILE A 300 -19.94 12.63 6.52
CA ILE A 300 -19.49 14.03 6.63
C ILE A 300 -20.58 15.00 6.17
N VAL A 301 -21.15 14.78 4.98
CA VAL A 301 -22.10 15.74 4.40
C VAL A 301 -23.51 15.69 4.97
N ASP A 302 -23.82 14.60 5.67
CA ASP A 302 -25.15 14.34 6.23
C ASP A 302 -25.11 14.29 7.76
N CYS A 303 -24.63 13.18 8.35
CA CYS A 303 -24.66 12.97 9.80
C CYS A 303 -23.88 14.03 10.58
N LEU A 304 -22.62 14.27 10.21
CA LEU A 304 -21.74 15.23 10.92
C LEU A 304 -22.17 16.68 10.68
N GLN A 305 -22.72 16.98 9.51
CA GLN A 305 -23.24 18.32 9.21
C GLN A 305 -24.55 18.61 9.95
N ALA A 306 -25.38 17.59 10.17
CA ALA A 306 -26.61 17.69 10.95
C ALA A 306 -26.37 17.76 12.46
N ASP A 307 -25.26 17.18 12.93
CA ASP A 307 -24.92 17.13 14.34
C ASP A 307 -24.49 18.51 14.86
N GLN A 308 -25.17 18.99 15.90
CA GLN A 308 -24.83 20.26 16.52
C GLN A 308 -23.82 20.03 17.65
N PRO A 309 -22.86 20.95 17.82
CA PRO A 309 -21.93 20.85 18.94
C PRO A 309 -22.72 20.82 20.25
N PRO A 310 -22.31 20.00 21.23
CA PRO A 310 -22.93 20.01 22.55
C PRO A 310 -22.82 21.40 23.16
N GLU A 311 -23.77 21.73 24.04
CA GLU A 311 -23.67 22.94 24.83
C GLU A 311 -22.35 22.95 25.61
N PHE A 312 -21.79 24.15 25.79
CA PHE A 312 -20.53 24.30 26.51
C PHE A 312 -20.70 23.82 27.96
N GLU A 313 -20.00 22.75 28.30
CA GLU A 313 -19.82 22.26 29.67
C GLU A 313 -18.36 22.51 30.09
N PRO A 314 -18.11 23.12 31.26
CA PRO A 314 -16.75 23.38 31.70
C PRO A 314 -16.03 22.05 31.94
N ASP A 315 -15.01 21.78 31.14
CA ASP A 315 -14.16 20.61 31.28
C ASP A 315 -13.22 20.73 32.49
N VAL A 316 -12.47 19.66 32.76
CA VAL A 316 -11.55 19.59 33.89
C VAL A 316 -10.52 20.72 33.84
N TYR A 317 -10.01 21.08 32.67
CA TYR A 317 -9.03 22.16 32.54
C TYR A 317 -9.68 23.53 32.74
N TRP A 318 -10.88 23.73 32.19
CA TRP A 318 -11.62 24.98 32.33
C TRP A 318 -11.91 25.31 33.80
N ARG A 319 -12.33 24.33 34.60
CA ARG A 319 -12.65 24.54 36.03
C ARG A 319 -11.45 24.91 36.89
N HIS A 320 -10.23 24.56 36.47
CA HIS A 320 -9.01 24.86 37.21
C HIS A 320 -8.35 26.18 36.79
N LEU A 321 -8.96 26.97 35.87
CA LEU A 321 -8.45 28.29 35.46
C LEU A 321 -8.51 29.34 36.56
N GLU A 322 -9.44 29.23 37.50
CA GLU A 322 -9.58 30.16 38.63
C GLU A 322 -8.49 29.99 39.70
N ASP A 323 -7.78 28.86 39.66
CA ASP A 323 -6.68 28.55 40.57
C ASP A 323 -5.36 29.11 39.99
N LEU A 324 -5.01 30.35 40.37
CA LEU A 324 -3.78 31.06 39.95
C LEU A 324 -2.47 30.27 40.22
N SER A 325 -2.53 29.19 41.01
CA SER A 325 -1.45 28.24 41.23
C SER A 325 -1.08 27.42 39.98
N PHE A 326 -1.98 27.32 38.98
CA PHE A 326 -1.81 26.51 37.78
C PHE A 326 -0.59 26.87 36.91
N TYR A 327 -0.21 28.16 36.89
CA TYR A 327 0.95 28.67 36.14
C TYR A 327 2.25 28.67 36.95
N ARG A 328 2.20 28.39 38.26
CA ARG A 328 3.37 28.48 39.17
C ARG A 328 3.81 27.14 39.74
N ASP A 329 2.87 26.27 40.06
CA ASP A 329 3.14 24.96 40.64
C ASP A 329 2.79 23.86 39.65
N SER A 330 3.60 22.79 39.59
CA SER A 330 3.28 21.62 38.75
C SER A 330 1.97 21.00 39.25
N THR A 331 0.90 21.20 38.50
CA THR A 331 -0.47 20.85 38.91
C THR A 331 -0.67 19.35 39.15
N SER A 332 -1.69 19.03 39.94
CA SER A 332 -2.25 17.69 40.14
C SER A 332 -2.78 17.05 38.84
N LEU A 333 -2.92 17.84 37.78
CA LEU A 333 -3.19 17.42 36.40
C LEU A 333 -1.94 16.79 35.76
N LYS A 334 -1.40 15.76 36.39
CA LYS A 334 -0.44 14.88 35.75
C LYS A 334 -1.22 14.02 34.77
N PHE A 335 -0.91 14.13 33.47
CA PHE A 335 -1.19 13.02 32.56
C PHE A 335 -0.63 11.78 33.24
N GLY A 336 -1.49 10.80 33.54
CA GLY A 336 -1.02 9.49 33.96
C GLY A 336 0.05 9.09 32.96
N ARG A 337 1.29 8.88 33.42
CA ARG A 337 2.37 8.44 32.53
C ARG A 337 1.81 7.23 31.83
N ILE A 338 1.60 7.39 30.53
CA ILE A 338 1.00 6.34 29.75
C ILE A 338 2.08 5.25 29.68
N ASP A 339 2.01 4.26 30.57
CA ASP A 339 2.84 3.05 30.59
C ASP A 339 2.52 2.14 29.38
N LEU A 340 2.05 2.73 28.27
CA LEU A 340 1.91 2.08 26.99
C LEU A 340 3.27 1.64 26.45
N SER A 341 4.41 2.20 26.84
CA SER A 341 5.69 1.70 26.27
C SER A 341 5.96 0.22 26.62
N ARG A 342 5.61 -0.22 27.84
CA ARG A 342 5.74 -1.62 28.27
C ARG A 342 4.58 -2.50 27.87
N THR A 343 3.43 -1.95 27.46
CA THR A 343 2.22 -2.74 27.13
C THR A 343 1.68 -2.51 25.71
N ALA A 344 2.27 -1.63 24.92
CA ALA A 344 1.89 -1.31 23.54
C ALA A 344 2.01 -2.50 22.59
N HIS A 345 2.84 -3.49 22.94
CA HIS A 345 2.88 -4.76 22.20
C HIS A 345 1.60 -5.59 22.40
N LYS A 346 0.83 -5.38 23.48
CA LYS A 346 -0.46 -6.04 23.75
C LYS A 346 -1.63 -5.32 23.10
N HIS A 347 -1.55 -4.00 22.99
CA HIS A 347 -2.53 -3.15 22.31
C HIS A 347 -1.80 -2.13 21.43
N PRO A 348 -1.35 -2.53 20.22
CA PRO A 348 -0.77 -1.57 19.29
C PRO A 348 -1.86 -0.53 18.98
N PRO A 349 -1.56 0.78 19.10
CA PRO A 349 -2.51 1.81 18.72
C PRO A 349 -2.79 1.65 17.22
N LYS A 350 -3.94 1.07 16.91
CA LYS A 350 -4.48 1.07 15.55
C LYS A 350 -5.29 2.36 15.45
N LEU A 351 -5.02 3.20 14.46
CA LEU A 351 -5.72 4.47 14.19
C LEU A 351 -7.26 4.31 14.01
N HIS A 352 -7.79 3.09 14.03
CA HIS A 352 -9.22 2.78 13.88
C HIS A 352 -9.77 1.92 15.03
N THR A 353 -9.04 1.78 16.14
CA THR A 353 -9.48 0.94 17.27
C THR A 353 -9.85 1.81 18.45
N TYR A 354 -11.11 1.66 18.89
CA TYR A 354 -11.58 2.20 20.14
C TYR A 354 -10.93 1.45 21.30
N VAL A 355 -10.28 2.15 22.21
CA VAL A 355 -9.88 1.58 23.50
C VAL A 355 -10.94 2.01 24.51
N GLN A 356 -11.73 1.06 25.00
CA GLN A 356 -12.61 1.32 26.13
C GLN A 356 -11.73 1.59 27.36
N VAL A 357 -11.76 2.83 27.86
CA VAL A 357 -11.02 3.19 29.08
C VAL A 357 -11.49 2.27 30.19
N ARG A 358 -10.58 1.48 30.77
CA ARG A 358 -10.91 0.57 31.89
C ARG A 358 -11.46 1.38 33.05
N ARG A 359 -12.53 0.87 33.67
CA ARG A 359 -13.20 1.40 34.88
C ARG A 359 -12.30 1.60 36.10
N ASP A 360 -11.03 1.18 36.04
CA ASP A 360 -10.15 1.06 37.22
C ASP A 360 -9.27 2.30 37.47
N GLU A 361 -9.26 3.30 36.58
CA GLU A 361 -8.66 4.62 36.86
C GLU A 361 -9.65 5.51 37.64
N LYS A 362 -10.04 5.03 38.83
CA LYS A 362 -10.94 5.68 39.79
C LYS A 362 -10.27 6.76 40.67
N ALA A 363 -9.17 7.37 40.22
CA ALA A 363 -8.43 8.34 41.04
C ALA A 363 -8.86 9.81 40.86
N MET A 364 -9.91 10.09 40.08
CA MET A 364 -10.44 11.45 39.92
C MET A 364 -11.94 11.48 40.22
N ASN A 365 -12.24 11.70 41.50
CA ASN A 365 -13.52 12.09 42.11
C ASN A 365 -14.82 11.39 41.62
N PRO A 366 -15.31 10.35 42.33
CA PRO A 366 -16.51 9.59 41.97
C PRO A 366 -17.84 10.33 42.09
N ASP A 367 -17.89 11.46 42.78
CA ASP A 367 -19.16 12.05 43.24
C ASP A 367 -19.84 12.97 42.21
N GLU A 368 -19.21 13.25 41.06
CA GLU A 368 -19.69 14.31 40.17
C GLU A 368 -20.48 13.83 38.94
N PHE A 369 -20.38 12.56 38.50
CA PHE A 369 -21.08 12.10 37.28
C PHE A 369 -21.39 10.58 37.29
N PRO A 370 -22.55 10.14 37.82
CA PRO A 370 -22.84 8.71 38.01
C PRO A 370 -23.23 7.93 36.73
N GLU A 371 -23.53 8.57 35.59
CA GLU A 371 -24.21 7.89 34.47
C GLU A 371 -23.58 7.97 33.05
N ARG A 372 -22.32 8.39 32.86
CA ARG A 372 -21.71 8.32 31.49
C ARG A 372 -20.82 7.09 31.31
N GLN A 373 -21.23 6.15 30.45
CA GLN A 373 -20.27 5.31 29.72
C GLN A 373 -19.46 6.23 28.80
N ARG A 374 -18.26 6.63 29.23
CA ARG A 374 -17.39 7.53 28.48
C ARG A 374 -16.65 6.76 27.39
N TYR A 375 -17.03 6.98 26.15
CA TYR A 375 -16.24 6.64 24.97
C TYR A 375 -15.50 7.91 24.55
N ILE A 376 -14.18 7.82 24.35
CA ILE A 376 -13.36 8.90 23.77
C ILE A 376 -12.77 8.35 22.48
N ALA A 377 -12.91 9.09 21.38
CA ALA A 377 -12.24 8.83 20.13
C ALA A 377 -10.85 9.49 20.13
N TRP A 378 -9.85 8.80 19.59
CA TRP A 378 -8.56 9.38 19.19
C TRP A 378 -8.39 9.15 17.69
#